data_AF-A0A7C3KJT3-F1
#
_entry.id   AF-A0A7C3KJT3-F1
#
_cell.length_a   1.000
_cell.length_b   1.000
_cell.length_c   1.000
_cell.angle_alpha   90.00
_cell.angle_beta   90.00
_cell.angle_gamma   90.00
#
_symmetry.space_group_name_H-M   'P 1'
#
loop_
_entity.id
_entity.type
_entity.pdbx_description
1 polymer ?
#
loop_
_entity_poly.entity_id
_entity_poly.type
_entity_poly.pdbx_seq_one_letter_code
_entity_poly.pdbx_strand_id
1 'polypeptide(L)'
;MEIILAIVIAAAVIFFGALISMGNDRQKKAIDGLREQVVLWAVQDLKIKREHLKQTVQVPDPLQWLSQVAGRVLGQEASLQILEAFQETQSIVCVDASGEHKMIFTIHSPGEIKNLVSGRQAKLSAYASGNPLLSLPRNVVCLELSILNCGYMFDLEFPHAWGKLTGWSAENRDRFWMYLAP
;
A
#
# COMPACT_ATOMS: atom_id res chain seq x y z
N MET A 1 -64.90 41.49 8.44
CA MET A 1 -63.71 41.81 7.62
C MET A 1 -62.47 41.11 8.19
N GLU A 2 -62.22 41.21 9.50
CA GLU A 2 -61.05 40.62 10.17
C GLU A 2 -60.98 39.08 10.09
N ILE A 3 -62.11 38.37 10.22
CA ILE A 3 -62.15 36.90 10.13
C ILE A 3 -61.73 36.40 8.74
N ILE A 4 -62.15 37.10 7.68
CA ILE A 4 -61.78 36.75 6.29
C ILE A 4 -60.28 36.97 6.08
N LEU A 5 -59.74 38.07 6.61
CA LEU A 5 -58.30 38.36 6.55
C LEU A 5 -57.48 37.28 7.29
N ALA A 6 -57.92 36.87 8.49
CA ALA A 6 -57.25 35.83 9.28
C ALA A 6 -57.24 34.48 8.56
N ILE A 7 -58.34 34.09 7.91
CA ILE A 7 -58.42 32.85 7.12
C ILE A 7 -57.46 32.90 5.92
N VAL A 8 -57.38 34.03 5.22
CA VAL A 8 -56.48 34.20 4.07
C VAL A 8 -55.01 34.11 4.50
N ILE A 9 -54.64 34.75 5.62
CA ILE A 9 -53.28 34.68 6.16
C ILE A 9 -52.94 33.25 6.57
N ALA A 10 -53.83 32.55 7.27
CA ALA A 10 -53.63 31.16 7.67
C ALA A 10 -53.46 30.24 6.45
N ALA A 11 -54.29 30.40 5.42
CA ALA A 11 -54.18 29.64 4.17
C ALA A 11 -52.85 29.90 3.46
N ALA A 12 -52.40 31.16 3.39
CA ALA A 12 -51.12 31.51 2.79
C ALA A 12 -49.93 30.88 3.53
N VAL A 13 -49.92 30.94 4.87
CA VAL A 13 -48.85 30.34 5.69
C VAL A 13 -48.78 28.83 5.48
N ILE A 14 -49.93 28.14 5.47
CA ILE A 14 -49.98 26.68 5.22
C ILE A 14 -49.46 26.37 3.82
N PHE A 15 -49.87 27.14 2.81
CA PHE A 15 -49.46 26.93 1.43
C PHE A 15 -47.95 27.15 1.23
N PHE A 16 -47.39 28.23 1.80
CA PHE A 16 -45.95 28.48 1.77
C PHE A 16 -45.16 27.43 2.55
N GLY A 17 -45.66 26.98 3.70
CA GLY A 17 -45.05 25.90 4.47
C GLY A 17 -45.00 24.58 3.69
N ALA A 18 -46.08 24.23 2.99
CA ALA A 18 -46.14 23.05 2.13
C ALA A 18 -45.17 23.16 0.93
N LEU A 19 -45.11 24.33 0.28
CA LEU A 19 -44.19 24.57 -0.84
C LEU A 19 -42.72 24.49 -0.42
N ILE A 20 -42.34 25.08 0.71
CA ILE A 20 -40.97 25.02 1.24
C ILE A 20 -40.60 23.59 1.61
N SER A 21 -41.49 22.85 2.27
CA SER A 21 -41.26 21.44 2.62
C SER A 21 -41.03 20.56 1.39
N MET A 22 -41.87 20.73 0.36
CA MET A 22 -41.73 20.00 -0.92
C MET A 22 -40.46 20.42 -1.68
N GLY A 23 -40.08 21.69 -1.62
CA GLY A 23 -38.83 22.21 -2.19
C GLY A 23 -37.59 21.59 -1.53
N ASN A 24 -37.57 21.54 -0.20
CA ASN A 24 -36.48 20.96 0.57
C ASN A 24 -36.28 19.47 0.27
N ASP A 25 -37.38 18.69 0.16
CA ASP A 25 -37.28 17.26 -0.16
C ASP A 25 -36.72 17.02 -1.57
N ARG A 26 -37.12 17.84 -2.55
CA ARG A 26 -36.57 17.80 -3.92
C ARG A 26 -35.10 18.17 -3.96
N GLN A 27 -34.70 19.24 -3.26
CA GLN A 27 -33.30 19.66 -3.19
C GLN A 27 -32.43 18.62 -2.50
N LYS A 28 -32.91 18.02 -1.41
CA LYS A 28 -32.21 16.95 -0.70
C LYS A 28 -31.93 15.77 -1.63
N LYS A 29 -32.95 15.30 -2.38
CA LYS A 29 -32.79 14.22 -3.36
C LYS A 29 -31.80 14.57 -4.47
N ALA A 30 -31.79 15.82 -4.94
CA ALA A 30 -30.83 16.27 -5.94
C ALA A 30 -29.39 16.27 -5.40
N ILE A 31 -29.19 16.74 -4.16
CA ILE A 31 -27.87 16.73 -3.49
C ILE A 31 -27.38 15.31 -3.26
N ASP A 32 -28.26 14.41 -2.81
CA ASP A 32 -27.91 13.01 -2.58
C ASP A 32 -27.51 12.32 -3.90
N GLY A 33 -28.25 12.56 -4.98
CA GLY A 33 -27.91 12.05 -6.32
C GLY A 33 -26.59 12.60 -6.86
N LEU A 34 -26.29 13.88 -6.61
CA LEU A 34 -25.01 14.48 -6.99
C LEU A 34 -23.84 13.88 -6.19
N ARG A 35 -24.04 13.64 -4.88
CA ARG A 35 -23.01 13.04 -4.03
C ARG A 35 -22.58 11.68 -4.55
N GLU A 36 -23.53 10.82 -4.91
CA GLU A 36 -23.23 9.50 -5.47
C GLU A 36 -22.45 9.59 -6.77
N GLN A 37 -22.87 10.48 -7.68
CA GLN A 37 -22.17 10.71 -8.95
C GLN A 37 -20.74 11.21 -8.76
N VAL A 38 -20.52 12.15 -7.82
CA VAL A 38 -19.18 12.67 -7.50
C VAL A 38 -18.28 11.58 -6.95
N VAL A 39 -18.80 10.70 -6.08
CA VAL A 39 -18.02 9.58 -5.53
C VAL A 39 -17.64 8.59 -6.65
N LEU A 40 -18.60 8.23 -7.50
CA LEU A 40 -18.35 7.32 -8.63
C LEU A 40 -17.31 7.91 -9.60
N TRP A 41 -17.46 9.20 -9.93
CA TRP A 41 -16.52 9.91 -10.76
C TRP A 41 -15.12 9.95 -10.15
N ALA A 42 -15.00 10.26 -8.85
CA ALA A 42 -13.71 10.31 -8.16
C ALA A 42 -13.01 8.95 -8.16
N VAL A 43 -13.75 7.86 -7.94
CA VAL A 43 -13.20 6.49 -7.99
C VAL A 43 -12.73 6.15 -9.41
N GLN A 44 -13.50 6.51 -10.44
CA GLN A 44 -13.12 6.29 -11.83
C GLN A 44 -11.89 7.12 -12.23
N ASP A 45 -11.85 8.39 -11.84
CA ASP A 45 -10.72 9.28 -12.09
C ASP A 45 -9.43 8.74 -11.46
N LEU A 46 -9.49 8.28 -10.20
CA LEU A 46 -8.36 7.62 -9.55
C LEU A 46 -7.91 6.35 -10.29
N LYS A 47 -8.85 5.54 -10.79
CA LYS A 47 -8.53 4.34 -11.59
C LYS A 47 -7.83 4.69 -12.89
N ILE A 48 -8.33 5.68 -13.62
CA ILE A 48 -7.74 6.13 -14.90
C ILE A 48 -6.32 6.67 -14.66
N LYS A 49 -6.15 7.52 -13.64
CA LYS A 49 -4.83 8.05 -13.26
C LYS A 49 -3.86 6.94 -12.88
N ARG A 50 -4.32 5.93 -12.13
CA ARG A 50 -3.50 4.79 -11.73
C ARG A 50 -3.09 3.91 -12.91
N GLU A 51 -4.00 3.67 -13.86
CA GLU A 51 -3.70 2.91 -15.07
C GLU A 51 -2.68 3.65 -15.95
N HIS A 52 -2.79 4.97 -16.05
CA HIS A 52 -1.80 5.79 -16.74
C HIS A 52 -0.43 5.68 -16.06
N LEU A 53 -0.37 5.79 -14.72
CA LEU A 53 0.87 5.62 -13.97
C LEU A 53 1.51 4.25 -14.20
N LYS A 54 0.72 3.17 -14.22
CA LYS A 54 1.20 1.81 -14.48
C LYS A 54 1.94 1.70 -15.81
N GLN A 55 1.52 2.45 -16.83
CA GLN A 55 2.17 2.47 -18.15
C GLN A 55 3.45 3.31 -18.19
N THR A 56 3.56 4.31 -17.31
CA THR A 56 4.68 5.27 -17.29
C THR A 56 5.72 5.00 -16.20
N VAL A 57 5.40 4.16 -15.21
CA VAL A 57 6.30 3.86 -14.08
C VAL A 57 7.60 3.27 -14.60
N GLN A 58 8.71 3.90 -14.22
CA GLN A 58 10.05 3.39 -14.43
C GLN A 58 10.85 3.62 -13.17
N VAL A 59 11.60 2.59 -12.76
CA VAL A 59 12.58 2.69 -11.68
C VAL A 59 13.96 2.70 -12.32
N PRO A 60 14.60 3.87 -12.49
CA PRO A 60 15.89 3.98 -13.18
C PRO A 60 17.03 3.35 -12.37
N ASP A 61 17.07 3.61 -11.06
CA ASP A 61 18.03 3.02 -10.12
C ASP A 61 17.28 2.21 -9.04
N PRO A 62 17.21 0.87 -9.20
CA PRO A 62 16.52 0.00 -8.26
C PRO A 62 17.16 -0.08 -6.87
N LEU A 63 18.48 0.07 -6.77
CA LEU A 63 19.18 0.01 -5.48
C LEU A 63 18.95 1.29 -4.68
N GLN A 64 18.99 2.44 -5.36
CA GLN A 64 18.62 3.71 -4.76
C GLN A 64 17.15 3.72 -4.34
N TRP A 65 16.25 3.16 -5.16
CA TRP A 65 14.84 2.99 -4.79
C TRP A 65 14.68 2.16 -3.51
N LEU A 66 15.35 1.00 -3.42
CA LEU A 66 15.29 0.14 -2.24
C LEU A 66 15.83 0.85 -0.99
N SER A 67 16.89 1.61 -1.15
CA SER A 67 17.49 2.45 -0.10
C SER A 67 16.51 3.52 0.41
N GLN A 68 15.81 4.21 -0.50
CA GLN A 68 14.77 5.17 -0.13
C GLN A 68 13.59 4.52 0.59
N VAL A 69 13.14 3.35 0.11
CA VAL A 69 12.06 2.59 0.73
C VAL A 69 12.43 2.15 2.15
N ALA A 70 13.61 1.57 2.32
CA ALA A 70 14.13 1.17 3.63
C ALA A 70 14.26 2.38 4.56
N GLY A 71 14.78 3.50 4.05
CA GLY A 71 14.95 4.72 4.83
C GLY A 71 13.65 5.34 5.32
N ARG A 72 12.57 5.30 4.52
CA ARG A 72 11.24 5.75 4.94
C ARG A 72 10.71 4.94 6.12
N VAL A 73 10.90 3.62 6.11
CA VAL A 73 10.37 2.74 7.15
C VAL A 73 11.23 2.74 8.40
N LEU A 74 12.55 2.93 8.25
CA LEU A 74 13.47 3.08 9.38
C LEU A 74 13.46 4.50 9.98
N GLY A 75 12.92 5.50 9.27
CA GLY A 75 12.90 6.90 9.70
C GLY A 75 14.26 7.61 9.60
N GLN A 76 15.22 7.03 8.87
CA GLN A 76 16.57 7.55 8.69
C GLN A 76 17.06 7.26 7.26
N GLU A 77 18.04 8.02 6.75
CA GLU A 77 18.64 7.70 5.46
C GLU A 77 19.35 6.34 5.52
N ALA A 78 18.95 5.42 4.67
CA ALA A 78 19.59 4.12 4.51
C ALA A 78 20.37 4.13 3.20
N SER A 79 21.66 3.78 3.24
CA SER A 79 22.48 3.64 2.04
C SER A 79 22.85 2.17 1.89
N LEU A 80 22.06 1.42 1.12
CA LEU A 80 22.18 -0.02 1.04
C LEU A 80 23.22 -0.45 0.01
N GLN A 81 23.99 -1.49 0.36
CA GLN A 81 24.80 -2.26 -0.57
C GLN A 81 24.32 -3.71 -0.58
N ILE A 82 24.18 -4.29 -1.77
CA ILE A 82 23.78 -5.69 -1.92
C ILE A 82 24.99 -6.57 -1.63
N LEU A 83 24.86 -7.44 -0.63
CA LEU A 83 25.88 -8.40 -0.26
C LEU A 83 25.68 -9.69 -1.06
N GLU A 84 24.49 -10.29 -0.97
CA GLU A 84 24.16 -11.56 -1.61
C GLU A 84 22.68 -11.64 -2.02
N ALA A 85 22.40 -12.36 -3.10
CA ALA A 85 21.04 -12.65 -3.57
C ALA A 85 20.80 -14.15 -3.62
N PHE A 86 19.70 -14.60 -3.01
CA PHE A 86 19.33 -16.01 -2.85
C PHE A 86 18.08 -16.32 -3.66
N GLN A 87 18.28 -17.03 -4.78
CA GLN A 87 17.20 -17.39 -5.70
C GLN A 87 16.19 -18.37 -5.10
N GLU A 88 16.66 -19.36 -4.34
CA GLU A 88 15.78 -20.38 -3.76
C GLU A 88 14.73 -19.79 -2.81
N THR A 89 15.06 -18.68 -2.17
CA THR A 89 14.24 -18.03 -1.14
C THR A 89 13.73 -16.66 -1.54
N GLN A 90 13.98 -16.29 -2.79
CA GLN A 90 13.65 -14.98 -3.35
C GLN A 90 13.96 -13.86 -2.34
N SER A 91 15.20 -13.84 -1.87
CA SER A 91 15.67 -12.88 -0.87
C SER A 91 16.99 -12.25 -1.25
N ILE A 92 17.18 -10.99 -0.83
CA ILE A 92 18.44 -10.27 -0.97
C ILE A 92 18.90 -9.85 0.42
N VAL A 93 20.18 -10.05 0.70
CA VAL A 93 20.85 -9.53 1.89
C VAL A 93 21.56 -8.25 1.51
N CYS A 94 21.17 -7.16 2.17
CA CYS A 94 21.81 -5.87 2.07
C CYS A 94 22.51 -5.53 3.39
N VAL A 95 23.55 -4.71 3.29
CA VAL A 95 24.18 -4.06 4.45
C VAL A 95 24.03 -2.56 4.33
N ASP A 96 23.89 -1.89 5.46
CA ASP A 96 24.01 -0.43 5.52
C ASP A 96 25.45 0.02 5.19
N ALA A 97 25.64 1.31 4.87
CA ALA A 97 26.95 1.88 4.56
C ALA A 97 27.97 1.74 5.70
N SER A 98 27.48 1.66 6.95
CA SER A 98 28.28 1.35 8.14
C SER A 98 28.79 -0.11 8.17
N GLY A 99 28.15 -1.02 7.44
CA GLY A 99 28.43 -2.45 7.45
C GLY A 99 27.95 -3.21 8.70
N GLU A 100 27.43 -2.48 9.70
CA GLU A 100 27.03 -3.07 11.00
C GLU A 100 25.65 -3.73 10.95
N HIS A 101 24.73 -3.18 10.17
CA HIS A 101 23.34 -3.65 10.14
C HIS A 101 23.06 -4.44 8.86
N LYS A 102 22.66 -5.71 9.03
CA LYS A 102 22.22 -6.57 7.93
C LYS A 102 20.71 -6.51 7.77
N MET A 103 20.26 -6.25 6.55
CA MET A 103 18.85 -6.17 6.20
C MET A 103 18.54 -7.22 5.15
N ILE A 104 17.59 -8.11 5.44
CA ILE A 104 17.17 -9.14 4.50
C ILE A 104 15.83 -8.73 3.94
N PHE A 105 15.78 -8.60 2.62
CA PHE A 105 14.60 -8.27 1.87
C PHE A 105 14.04 -9.51 1.19
N THR A 106 12.74 -9.75 1.31
CA THR A 106 12.09 -10.92 0.69
C THR A 106 10.61 -10.65 0.42
N ILE A 107 10.05 -11.40 -0.53
CA ILE A 107 8.62 -11.41 -0.79
C ILE A 107 7.83 -12.26 0.23
N HIS A 108 8.52 -13.08 1.02
CA HIS A 108 7.89 -14.01 1.95
C HIS A 108 7.55 -13.33 3.27
N SER A 109 6.32 -13.55 3.72
CA SER A 109 5.84 -13.12 5.03
C SER A 109 6.44 -13.96 6.16
N PRO A 110 6.40 -13.46 7.42
CA PRO A 110 6.87 -14.22 8.58
C PRO A 110 6.17 -15.57 8.76
N GLY A 111 4.89 -15.66 8.37
CA GLY A 111 4.13 -16.91 8.41
C GLY A 111 4.63 -17.93 7.37
N GLU A 112 4.90 -17.46 6.15
CA GLU A 112 5.45 -18.30 5.08
C GLU A 112 6.87 -18.78 5.41
N ILE A 113 7.71 -17.93 6.01
CA ILE A 113 9.06 -18.33 6.46
C ILE A 113 8.99 -19.41 7.54
N LYS A 114 8.09 -19.27 8.53
CA LYS A 114 7.90 -20.31 9.55
C LYS A 114 7.50 -21.66 8.95
N ASN A 115 6.67 -21.65 7.90
CA ASN A 115 6.28 -22.86 7.19
C ASN A 115 7.43 -23.44 6.34
N LEU A 116 8.27 -22.59 5.76
CA LEU A 116 9.50 -23.01 5.07
C LEU A 116 10.48 -23.70 6.03
N VAL A 117 10.60 -23.19 7.27
CA VAL A 117 11.43 -23.78 8.32
C VAL A 117 10.85 -25.11 8.83
N SER A 118 9.53 -25.18 9.05
CA SER A 118 8.88 -26.36 9.66
C SER A 118 8.64 -27.51 8.69
N GLY A 119 8.46 -27.22 7.40
CA GLY A 119 8.16 -28.22 6.37
C GLY A 119 9.37 -28.96 5.80
N ARG A 120 10.60 -28.47 5.98
CA ARG A 120 11.81 -29.10 5.42
C ARG A 120 12.51 -30.00 6.45
N GLN A 121 12.18 -31.30 6.42
CA GLN A 121 12.86 -32.38 7.15
C GLN A 121 14.32 -32.64 6.70
N ALA A 122 14.84 -31.99 5.65
CA ALA A 122 16.24 -32.12 5.22
C ALA A 122 17.12 -31.02 5.84
N LYS A 123 17.37 -31.12 7.14
CA LYS A 123 18.15 -30.14 7.94
C LYS A 123 19.60 -29.92 7.49
N LEU A 124 20.15 -30.71 6.57
CA LEU A 124 21.55 -30.58 6.11
C LEU A 124 21.68 -29.79 4.80
N SER A 125 20.78 -29.98 3.84
CA SER A 125 20.83 -29.24 2.56
C SER A 125 20.42 -27.78 2.72
N ALA A 126 19.50 -27.48 3.64
CA ALA A 126 19.01 -26.12 3.91
C ALA A 126 20.05 -25.21 4.61
N TYR A 127 21.00 -25.80 5.35
CA TYR A 127 22.16 -25.08 5.89
C TYR A 127 23.33 -25.05 4.90
N ALA A 128 23.45 -26.06 4.02
CA ALA A 128 24.46 -26.08 2.97
C ALA A 128 24.23 -25.00 1.89
N SER A 129 22.99 -24.55 1.69
CA SER A 129 22.66 -23.47 0.73
C SER A 129 22.76 -22.04 1.30
N GLY A 130 23.13 -21.87 2.58
CA GLY A 130 23.35 -20.55 3.16
C GLY A 130 22.11 -19.67 3.30
N ASN A 131 20.90 -20.26 3.33
CA ASN A 131 19.64 -19.51 3.34
C ASN A 131 19.55 -18.51 4.51
N PRO A 132 19.53 -17.19 4.24
CA PRO A 132 19.63 -16.17 5.27
C PRO A 132 18.34 -16.02 6.08
N LEU A 133 17.21 -16.53 5.56
CA LEU A 133 15.92 -16.49 6.26
C LEU A 133 15.78 -17.60 7.32
N LEU A 134 16.58 -18.67 7.24
CA LEU A 134 16.57 -19.78 8.21
C LEU A 134 17.47 -19.53 9.42
N SER A 135 18.48 -18.67 9.27
CA SER A 135 19.41 -18.27 10.34
C SER A 135 18.90 -17.08 11.17
N LEU A 136 17.69 -16.58 10.88
CA LEU A 136 17.11 -15.45 11.60
C LEU A 136 16.83 -15.77 13.07
N PRO A 137 17.17 -14.86 14.01
CA PRO A 137 16.82 -15.02 15.42
C PRO A 137 15.30 -14.96 15.63
N ARG A 138 14.81 -15.63 16.69
CA ARG A 138 13.37 -15.70 16.99
C ARG A 138 12.70 -14.33 17.22
N ASN A 139 13.47 -13.32 17.63
CA ASN A 139 13.00 -11.96 17.88
C ASN A 139 13.51 -10.96 16.82
N VAL A 140 13.73 -11.42 15.59
CA VAL A 140 14.11 -10.52 14.48
C VAL A 140 13.04 -9.45 14.29
N VAL A 141 13.46 -8.19 14.15
CA VAL A 141 12.53 -7.10 13.80
C VAL A 141 12.11 -7.29 12.36
N CYS A 142 10.80 -7.38 12.15
CA CYS A 142 10.20 -7.58 10.84
C CYS A 142 9.31 -6.39 10.49
N LEU A 143 9.57 -5.80 9.34
CA LEU A 143 8.87 -4.63 8.85
C LEU A 143 8.20 -4.98 7.52
N GLU A 144 6.88 -4.80 7.49
CA GLU A 144 6.09 -4.91 6.26
C GLU A 144 6.26 -3.63 5.45
N LEU A 145 6.57 -3.75 4.18
CA LEU A 145 6.69 -2.67 3.20
C LEU A 145 5.47 -2.72 2.27
N SER A 146 4.70 -1.64 2.22
CA SER A 146 3.45 -1.51 1.48
C SER A 146 3.22 -0.09 0.99
N ILE A 147 2.15 0.13 0.22
CA ILE A 147 1.71 1.47 -0.22
C ILE A 147 1.55 2.44 0.96
N LEU A 148 1.17 1.94 2.14
CA LEU A 148 0.85 2.76 3.31
C LEU A 148 2.09 3.42 3.95
N ASN A 149 3.26 2.78 3.87
CA ASN A 149 4.49 3.27 4.50
C ASN A 149 5.63 3.54 3.52
N CYS A 150 5.55 3.01 2.30
CA CYS A 150 6.58 3.16 1.28
C CYS A 150 6.18 4.14 0.16
N GLY A 151 4.95 4.64 0.15
CA GLY A 151 4.46 5.64 -0.81
C GLY A 151 3.40 5.13 -1.77
N TYR A 152 2.63 6.05 -2.36
CA TYR A 152 1.42 5.72 -3.13
C TYR A 152 1.68 4.95 -4.45
N MET A 153 2.92 4.92 -4.94
CA MET A 153 3.34 4.20 -6.16
C MET A 153 4.07 2.89 -5.87
N PHE A 154 4.23 2.52 -4.59
CA PHE A 154 5.06 1.39 -4.18
C PHE A 154 4.69 0.08 -4.88
N ASP A 155 3.40 -0.24 -5.01
CA ASP A 155 2.92 -1.46 -5.66
C ASP A 155 3.22 -1.49 -7.17
N LEU A 156 3.34 -0.32 -7.80
CA LEU A 156 3.72 -0.22 -9.21
C LEU A 156 5.24 -0.28 -9.37
N GLU A 157 5.98 0.41 -8.50
CA GLU A 157 7.45 0.48 -8.58
C GLU A 157 8.13 -0.82 -8.16
N PHE A 158 7.60 -1.48 -7.13
CA PHE A 158 8.21 -2.65 -6.51
C PHE A 158 8.46 -3.80 -7.50
N PRO A 159 7.48 -4.25 -8.33
CA PRO A 159 7.73 -5.32 -9.31
C PRO A 159 8.84 -4.96 -10.31
N HIS A 160 8.92 -3.69 -10.74
CA HIS A 160 9.96 -3.23 -11.65
C HIS A 160 11.33 -3.15 -10.98
N ALA A 161 11.40 -2.61 -9.76
CA ALA A 161 12.63 -2.52 -8.98
C ALA A 161 13.16 -3.92 -8.65
N TRP A 162 12.30 -4.79 -8.13
CA TRP A 162 12.65 -6.15 -7.75
C TRP A 162 13.10 -6.99 -8.93
N GLY A 163 12.39 -6.90 -10.06
CA GLY A 163 12.76 -7.58 -11.30
C GLY A 163 14.12 -7.12 -11.84
N LYS A 164 14.43 -5.83 -11.75
CA LYS A 164 15.74 -5.31 -12.15
C LYS A 164 16.86 -5.69 -11.16
N LEU A 165 16.56 -5.79 -9.87
CA LEU A 165 17.54 -6.17 -8.84
C LEU A 165 17.90 -7.65 -8.88
N THR A 166 16.90 -8.51 -9.09
CA THR A 166 17.03 -9.96 -8.88
C THR A 166 16.87 -10.79 -10.16
N GLY A 167 16.25 -10.22 -11.19
CA GLY A 167 15.75 -10.98 -12.35
C GLY A 167 14.49 -11.80 -12.06
N TRP A 168 13.90 -11.71 -10.86
CA TRP A 168 12.71 -12.48 -10.46
C TRP A 168 11.44 -11.63 -10.57
N SER A 169 10.34 -12.25 -11.00
CA SER A 169 9.05 -11.58 -11.06
C SER A 169 8.43 -11.47 -9.66
N ALA A 170 7.97 -10.27 -9.32
CA ALA A 170 7.13 -9.99 -8.16
C ALA A 170 5.75 -9.46 -8.58
N GLU A 171 5.26 -9.89 -9.75
CA GLU A 171 3.95 -9.49 -10.26
C GLU A 171 2.83 -9.77 -9.25
N ASN A 172 1.91 -8.80 -9.11
CA ASN A 172 0.73 -8.86 -8.23
C ASN A 172 1.05 -9.00 -6.73
N ARG A 173 2.21 -8.51 -6.28
CA ARG A 173 2.57 -8.44 -4.86
C ARG A 173 2.50 -7.01 -4.37
N ASP A 174 1.59 -6.78 -3.43
CA ASP A 174 1.38 -5.46 -2.80
C ASP A 174 2.20 -5.28 -1.51
N ARG A 175 2.91 -6.34 -1.11
CA ARG A 175 3.63 -6.45 0.16
C ARG A 175 5.02 -7.00 -0.07
N PHE A 176 5.97 -6.46 0.66
CA PHE A 176 7.36 -6.84 0.67
C PHE A 176 7.87 -6.78 2.11
N TRP A 177 8.85 -7.59 2.48
CA TRP A 177 9.24 -7.74 3.88
C TRP A 177 10.72 -7.44 4.06
N MET A 178 11.02 -6.69 5.11
CA MET A 178 12.37 -6.37 5.55
C MET A 178 12.60 -6.96 6.95
N TYR A 179 13.66 -7.74 7.08
CA TYR A 179 14.10 -8.34 8.33
C TYR A 179 15.43 -7.72 8.75
N LEU A 180 15.47 -7.15 9.95
CA LEU A 180 16.70 -6.57 10.50
C LEU A 180 17.45 -7.64 11.29
N ALA A 181 18.52 -8.15 10.71
CA ALA A 181 19.43 -9.07 11.37
C ALA A 181 20.49 -8.26 12.16
N PRO A 182 20.79 -8.67 13.41
CA PRO A 182 21.85 -8.08 14.21
C PRO A 182 23.25 -8.43 13.68
#